data_AF-D4MRB7-F1
#
_entry.id   AF-D4MRB7-F1
#
_cell.length_a   1.000
_cell.length_b   1.000
_cell.length_c   1.000
_cell.angle_alpha   90.00
_cell.angle_beta   90.00
_cell.angle_gamma   90.00
#
_symmetry.space_group_name_H-M   'P 1'
#
loop_
_entity.id
_entity.type
_entity.pdbx_description
1 polymer ?
#
loop_
_entity_poly.entity_id
_entity_poly.type
_entity_poly.pdbx_seq_one_letter_code
_entity_poly.pdbx_strand_id
1 'polypeptide(L)' 'MQEKEIWRPFSWHCPNCGGISVGYKNSSGTIKVECSKCHAVMVRKVMGRRHDRIDIYAPKGEVNETGRLASL' A
#
# COMPACT_ATOMS: atom_id res chain seq x y z
N MET A 1 1.32 -27.35 14.46
CA MET A 1 2.13 -27.15 13.23
C MET A 1 2.43 -25.67 13.13
N GLN A 2 3.68 -25.24 13.32
CA GLN A 2 4.06 -23.84 13.13
C GLN A 2 4.15 -23.61 11.61
N GLU A 3 3.15 -22.94 11.04
CA GLU A 3 3.24 -22.46 9.66
C GLU A 3 4.41 -21.49 9.59
N LYS A 4 5.45 -21.86 8.83
CA LYS A 4 6.53 -20.93 8.49
C LYS A 4 5.87 -19.73 7.82
N GLU A 5 6.07 -18.52 8.32
CA GLU A 5 5.58 -17.31 7.67
C GLU A 5 6.23 -17.19 6.28
N ILE A 6 5.53 -17.67 5.25
CA ILE A 6 5.99 -17.54 3.87
C ILE A 6 5.72 -16.09 3.46
N TRP A 7 6.78 -15.28 3.43
CA TRP A 7 6.76 -13.93 2.86
C TRP A 7 6.48 -14.02 1.34
N ARG A 8 5.20 -13.99 0.96
CA ARG A 8 4.80 -14.00 -0.45
C ARG A 8 4.76 -12.55 -0.97
N PRO A 9 5.58 -12.20 -1.98
CA PRO A 9 5.46 -10.90 -2.61
C PRO A 9 4.12 -10.80 -3.33
N PHE A 10 3.46 -9.66 -3.18
CA PHE A 10 2.23 -9.32 -3.89
C PHE A 10 2.46 -8.05 -4.69
N SER A 11 2.22 -8.11 -5.99
CA SER A 11 2.36 -6.97 -6.89
C SER A 11 1.02 -6.47 -7.39
N TRP A 12 0.90 -5.16 -7.56
CA TRP A 12 -0.24 -4.52 -8.24
C TRP A 12 0.18 -3.21 -8.90
N HIS A 13 -0.65 -2.70 -9.80
CA HIS A 13 -0.46 -1.38 -10.38
C HIS A 13 -0.87 -0.30 -9.39
N CYS A 14 0.04 0.64 -9.09
CA CYS A 14 -0.24 1.82 -8.29
C CYS A 14 -1.45 2.56 -8.88
N PRO A 15 -2.56 2.73 -8.13
CA PRO A 15 -3.73 3.40 -8.67
C PRO A 15 -3.50 4.90 -8.94
N ASN A 16 -2.45 5.49 -8.36
CA ASN A 16 -2.08 6.89 -8.60
C ASN A 16 -1.36 7.10 -9.95
N CYS A 17 -0.36 6.28 -10.28
CA CYS A 17 0.52 6.55 -11.42
C CYS A 17 0.70 5.37 -12.40
N GLY A 18 0.03 4.24 -12.15
CA GLY A 18 0.11 3.01 -12.95
C GLY A 18 1.40 2.18 -12.81
N GLY A 19 2.38 2.62 -12.02
CA GLY A 19 3.64 1.89 -11.82
C GLY A 19 3.45 0.59 -11.02
N ILE A 20 4.23 -0.46 -11.31
CA ILE A 20 4.18 -1.72 -10.56
C ILE A 20 4.73 -1.49 -9.15
N SER A 21 3.91 -1.82 -8.15
CA SER A 21 4.26 -1.76 -6.74
C SER A 21 4.30 -3.18 -6.18
N VAL A 22 5.36 -3.51 -5.45
CA VAL A 22 5.57 -4.84 -4.86
C VAL A 22 5.64 -4.70 -3.35
N GLY A 23 4.80 -5.46 -2.64
CA GLY A 23 4.72 -5.44 -1.19
C GLY A 23 4.67 -6.83 -0.59
N TYR A 24 4.84 -6.86 0.73
CA TYR A 24 4.76 -8.07 1.51
C TYR A 24 3.56 -8.01 2.45
N LYS A 25 2.84 -9.12 2.53
CA LYS A 25 1.68 -9.25 3.42
C LYS A 25 2.17 -9.54 4.83
N ASN A 26 1.69 -8.79 5.81
CA ASN A 26 1.93 -9.10 7.22
C ASN A 26 0.94 -10.17 7.74
N SER A 27 1.13 -10.60 8.99
CA SER A 27 0.28 -11.59 9.66
C SER A 27 -1.20 -11.17 9.79
N SER A 28 -1.49 -9.87 9.82
CA SER A 28 -2.87 -9.33 9.83
C SER A 28 -3.50 -9.22 8.43
N GLY A 29 -2.79 -9.67 7.40
CA GLY A 29 -3.28 -9.68 6.02
C GLY A 29 -3.24 -8.32 5.32
N THR A 30 -2.51 -7.35 5.89
CA THR A 30 -2.33 -6.00 5.36
C THR A 30 -1.01 -5.90 4.59
N ILE A 31 -1.01 -5.12 3.52
CA ILE A 31 0.19 -4.82 2.72
C ILE A 31 0.38 -3.31 2.70
N LYS A 32 1.53 -2.82 3.17
CA LYS A 32 1.93 -1.41 3.04
C LYS A 32 3.06 -1.30 2.03
N VAL A 33 2.93 -0.41 1.04
CA VAL A 33 3.94 -0.18 -0.01
C VAL A 33 4.04 1.30 -0.32
N GLU A 34 5.25 1.79 -0.50
CA GLU A 34 5.51 3.06 -1.16
C GLU A 34 5.76 2.81 -2.66
N CYS A 35 5.06 3.53 -3.54
CA CYS A 35 5.27 3.40 -4.97
C CYS A 35 6.64 3.97 -5.36
N SER A 36 7.51 3.16 -5.98
CA SER A 36 8.84 3.59 -6.41
C SER A 36 8.86 4.68 -7.50
N LYS A 37 7.73 4.92 -8.18
CA LYS A 37 7.62 5.91 -9.27
C LYS A 37 7.07 7.26 -8.82
N CYS A 38 6.01 7.26 -8.01
CA CYS A 38 5.32 8.49 -7.60
C CYS A 38 5.34 8.73 -6.10
N HIS A 39 5.95 7.84 -5.31
CA HIS A 39 6.07 7.93 -3.86
C HIS A 39 4.74 7.95 -3.08
N ALA A 40 3.60 7.71 -3.74
CA ALA A 40 2.34 7.51 -3.05
C ALA A 40 2.45 6.29 -2.11
N VAL A 41 2.02 6.47 -0.87
CA VAL A 41 1.99 5.41 0.13
C VAL A 41 0.64 4.71 0.05
N MET A 42 0.64 3.39 -0.10
CA MET A 42 -0.56 2.59 -0.25
C MET A 42 -0.67 1.55 0.86
N VAL A 43 -1.84 1.46 1.48
CA VAL A 43 -2.17 0.42 2.46
C VAL A 43 -3.34 -0.39 1.95
N ARG A 44 -3.09 -1.65 1.62
CA ARG A 44 -4.09 -2.60 1.10
C ARG A 44 -4.51 -3.58 2.19
N LYS A 45 -5.81 -3.75 2.38
CA LYS A 45 -6.40 -4.73 3.30
C LYS A 45 -7.44 -5.58 2.57
N VAL A 46 -7.36 -6.89 2.73
CA VAL A 46 -8.37 -7.84 2.25
C VAL A 46 -9.57 -7.79 3.19
N MET A 47 -10.72 -7.34 2.69
CA MET A 47 -11.97 -7.26 3.46
C MET A 47 -12.87 -8.47 3.22
N GLY A 48 -12.70 -9.15 2.09
CA GLY A 48 -13.40 -10.39 1.74
C GLY A 48 -12.89 -10.95 0.41
N ARG A 49 -13.47 -12.07 -0.05
CA ARG A 49 -13.01 -12.78 -1.26
C ARG A 49 -12.93 -11.90 -2.52
N ARG A 50 -13.83 -10.92 -2.65
CA ARG A 50 -13.92 -10.00 -3.81
C ARG A 50 -13.85 -8.52 -3.40
N HIS A 51 -13.38 -8.24 -2.19
CA HIS A 51 -13.35 -6.89 -1.66
C HIS A 51 -11.99 -6.63 -1.02
N ASP A 52 -11.24 -5.74 -1.66
CA ASP A 52 -10.03 -5.17 -1.13
C ASP A 52 -10.23 -3.67 -0.95
N ARG A 53 -9.78 -3.16 0.19
CA ARG A 53 -9.66 -1.71 0.42
C ARG A 53 -8.21 -1.31 0.19
N ILE A 54 -8.00 -0.27 -0.60
CA ILE A 54 -6.69 0.35 -0.80
C ILE A 54 -6.81 1.80 -0.38
N ASP A 55 -6.19 2.15 0.75
CA ASP A 55 -6.00 3.53 1.15
C ASP A 55 -4.75 4.06 0.46
N ILE A 56 -4.86 5.20 -0.23
CA ILE A 56 -3.77 5.85 -0.96
C ILE A 56 -3.51 7.20 -0.28
N TYR A 57 -2.26 7.44 0.07
CA TYR A 57 -1.80 8.67 0.71
C TYR A 57 -0.81 9.38 -0.20
N ALA A 58 -0.87 10.71 -0.20
CA ALA A 58 0.10 11.54 -0.88
C ALA A 58 1.53 11.25 -0.38
N PRO A 59 2.56 11.47 -1.21
CA PRO A 59 3.94 11.37 -0.78
C PRO A 59 4.23 12.26 0.41
N LYS A 60 5.16 11.82 1.27
CA LYS A 60 5.58 12.59 2.43
C LYS A 60 6.05 13.99 2.01
N GLY A 61 5.56 15.01 2.70
CA GLY A 61 5.94 16.41 2.44
C GLY A 61 5.10 17.12 1.38
N GLU A 62 4.17 16.44 0.70
CA GLU A 62 3.20 17.15 -0.13
C GLU A 62 2.16 17.90 0.71
N VAL A 63 1.77 19.09 0.22
CA VAL A 63 0.81 19.97 0.87
C VAL A 63 -0.52 19.86 0.14
N ASN A 64 -1.58 19.54 0.87
CA ASN A 64 -2.92 19.51 0.29
C ASN A 64 -3.54 20.91 0.21
N GLU A 65 -4.73 21.02 -0.39
CA GLU A 65 -5.49 22.27 -0.50
C GLU A 65 -5.77 22.96 0.85
N THR A 66 -5.73 22.22 1.97
CA THR A 66 -5.92 22.76 3.33
C THR A 66 -4.63 23.27 3.97
N GLY A 67 -3.50 23.26 3.26
CA GLY A 67 -2.20 23.67 3.78
C GLY A 67 -1.55 22.66 4.73
N ARG A 68 -2.06 21.43 4.82
CA ARG A 68 -1.51 20.38 5.68
C ARG A 68 -0.51 19.51 4.94
N LEU A 69 0.62 19.24 5.60
CA LEU A 69 1.68 18.36 5.13
C LEU A 69 1.31 16.88 5.31
N ALA A 70 1.46 16.09 4.25
CA ALA A 70 1.38 14.65 4.31
C ALA A 70 2.49 14.07 5.19
N SER A 71 2.11 13.28 6.19
CA SER A 71 2.99 12.82 7.28
C SER A 71 3.45 11.35 7.17
N LEU A 72 2.94 10.59 6.19
CA LEU A 72 3.05 9.13 6.13
C LEU A 72 4.19 8.58 5.29
#